data_AF-A0A1Z3MX13-F1
#
_entry.id   AF-A0A1Z3MX13-F1
#
_cell.length_a   1.000
_cell.length_b   1.000
_cell.length_c   1.000
_cell.angle_alpha   90.00
_cell.angle_beta   90.00
_cell.angle_gamma   90.00
#
_symmetry.space_group_name_H-M   'P 1'
#
loop_
_entity.id
_entity.type
_entity.pdbx_description
1 polymer ?
#
loop_
_entity_poly.entity_id
_entity_poly.type
_entity_poly.pdbx_seq_one_letter_code
_entity_poly.pdbx_strand_id
1 'polypeptide(L)'
;MQKYVFSAKKNAFFPVELKSSYQKAGEWPNDGIEIEDSVATEFMQEPPEGKYRNVIAGMPAWVDIPPPTQEELSAVAELKKANLRMRADSEINWRQDAVDAGVATEEETAALSEWKRYRVLLMRVDTEKPVWPTTPGEESS
;
A
#
# COMPACT_ATOMS: atom_id res chain seq x y z
N MET A 1 39.68 5.52 1.48
CA MET A 1 39.30 6.39 2.61
C MET A 1 37.86 6.08 2.92
N GLN A 2 37.54 5.85 4.20
CA GLN A 2 36.20 5.56 4.66
C GLN A 2 35.25 6.74 4.38
N LYS A 3 34.26 6.57 3.50
CA LYS A 3 33.34 7.66 3.12
C LYS A 3 32.10 7.75 4.00
N TYR A 4 31.68 6.63 4.58
CA TYR A 4 30.45 6.54 5.35
C TYR A 4 30.66 5.86 6.70
N VAL A 5 29.87 6.24 7.70
CA VAL A 5 29.65 5.44 8.90
C VAL A 5 28.19 4.98 8.94
N PHE A 6 27.95 3.79 9.46
CA PHE A 6 26.59 3.25 9.60
C PHE A 6 26.12 3.36 11.04
N SER A 7 24.90 3.84 11.25
CA SER A 7 24.23 3.80 12.55
C SER A 7 23.15 2.75 12.53
N ALA A 8 23.32 1.73 13.37
CA ALA A 8 22.34 0.67 13.56
C ALA A 8 21.02 1.21 14.09
N LYS A 9 21.06 2.12 15.08
CA LYS A 9 19.86 2.71 15.68
C LYS A 9 19.05 3.56 14.70
N LYS A 10 19.73 4.25 13.79
CA LYS A 10 19.08 5.09 12.77
C LYS A 10 18.84 4.34 11.45
N ASN A 11 19.33 3.10 11.30
CA ASN A 11 19.34 2.33 10.03
C ASN A 11 19.77 3.21 8.83
N ALA A 12 20.84 3.99 9.03
CA ALA A 12 21.22 5.06 8.13
C ALA A 12 22.74 5.19 7.98
N PHE A 13 23.14 5.66 6.79
CA PHE A 13 24.52 5.95 6.43
C PHE A 13 24.79 7.45 6.60
N PHE A 14 25.90 7.78 7.26
CA PHE A 14 26.32 9.14 7.53
C PHE A 14 27.63 9.42 6.79
N PRO A 15 27.68 10.39 5.86
CA PRO A 15 28.92 10.76 5.19
C PRO A 15 29.93 11.36 6.16
N VAL A 16 31.15 10.81 6.16
CA VAL A 16 32.26 11.23 7.02
C VAL A 16 32.66 12.69 6.74
N GLU A 17 32.56 13.13 5.49
CA GLU A 17 32.84 14.52 5.08
C GLU A 17 31.95 15.54 5.80
N LEU A 18 30.73 15.16 6.19
CA LEU A 18 29.77 16.02 6.89
C LEU A 18 29.84 15.87 8.42
N LYS A 19 30.78 15.09 8.95
CA LYS A 19 30.88 14.78 10.39
C LYS A 19 30.87 16.02 11.28
N SER A 20 31.69 17.03 10.97
CA SER A 20 31.77 18.27 11.75
C SER A 20 30.42 19.01 11.79
N SER A 21 29.70 19.02 10.67
CA SER A 21 28.37 19.65 10.57
C SER A 21 27.34 18.91 11.43
N TYR A 22 27.27 17.58 11.29
CA TYR A 22 26.36 16.77 12.08
C TYR A 22 26.68 16.79 13.58
N GLN A 23 27.94 16.86 13.98
CA GLN A 23 28.33 17.00 15.39
C GLN A 23 27.87 18.35 15.97
N LYS A 24 28.03 19.45 15.22
CA LYS A 24 27.50 20.78 15.63
C LYS A 24 25.98 20.78 15.76
N ALA A 25 25.29 20.03 14.91
CA ALA A 25 23.84 19.87 14.95
C ALA A 25 23.35 18.85 16.01
N GLY A 26 24.26 18.10 16.67
CA GLY A 26 23.88 17.00 17.58
C GLY A 26 23.30 15.77 16.89
N GLU A 27 23.43 15.67 15.56
CA GLU A 27 22.85 14.60 14.73
C GLU A 27 23.80 13.45 14.43
N TRP A 28 25.10 13.63 14.69
CA TRP A 28 26.09 12.58 14.47
C TRP A 28 25.80 11.38 15.38
N PRO A 29 25.71 10.15 14.83
CA PRO A 29 25.34 8.99 15.61
C PRO A 29 26.45 8.59 16.60
N ASN A 30 26.09 8.39 17.86
CA ASN A 30 27.00 7.85 18.88
C ASN A 30 27.30 6.37 18.68
N ASP A 31 26.42 5.64 17.99
CA ASP A 31 26.55 4.23 17.63
C ASP A 31 27.10 4.02 16.21
N GLY A 32 27.63 5.08 15.59
CA GLY A 32 28.19 5.02 14.25
C GLY A 32 29.40 4.09 14.20
N ILE A 33 29.34 3.06 13.37
CA ILE A 33 30.45 2.15 13.08
C ILE A 33 31.03 2.43 11.69
N GLU A 34 32.34 2.24 11.56
CA GLU A 34 33.01 2.26 10.26
C GLU A 34 32.66 0.96 9.51
N ILE A 35 32.33 1.08 8.22
CA ILE A 35 31.91 -0.01 7.35
C ILE A 35 32.58 0.13 5.99
N GLU A 36 32.91 -0.93 5.28
CA GLU A 36 33.51 -0.77 3.95
C GLU A 36 32.63 0.09 3.01
N ASP A 37 33.26 0.92 2.17
CA ASP A 37 32.55 1.76 1.19
C ASP A 37 31.68 0.93 0.22
N SER A 38 32.07 -0.32 -0.04
CA SER A 38 31.30 -1.28 -0.84
C SER A 38 29.99 -1.67 -0.16
N VAL A 39 29.99 -1.84 1.16
CA VAL A 39 28.80 -2.12 1.97
C VAL A 39 27.86 -0.92 1.91
N ALA A 40 28.37 0.29 2.11
CA ALA A 40 27.55 1.50 1.94
C ALA A 40 26.96 1.58 0.52
N THR A 41 27.77 1.30 -0.50
CA THR A 41 27.34 1.31 -1.89
C THR A 41 26.21 0.33 -2.15
N GLU A 42 26.33 -0.93 -1.69
CA GLU A 42 25.33 -1.98 -1.86
C GLU A 42 23.99 -1.65 -1.18
N PHE A 43 24.05 -1.13 0.05
CA PHE A 43 22.85 -0.92 0.87
C PHE A 43 22.24 0.49 0.74
N MET A 44 22.88 1.41 0.03
CA MET A 44 22.31 2.72 -0.34
C MET A 44 21.56 2.69 -1.68
N GLN A 45 21.58 1.57 -2.41
CA GLN A 45 20.83 1.39 -3.65
C GLN A 45 19.33 1.16 -3.39
N GLU A 46 18.56 1.11 -4.47
CA GLU A 46 17.18 0.65 -4.41
C GLU A 46 17.10 -0.77 -3.82
N PRO A 47 16.20 -1.03 -2.86
CA PRO A 47 16.03 -2.36 -2.31
C PRO A 47 15.71 -3.38 -3.41
N PRO A 48 16.29 -4.60 -3.35
CA PRO A 48 15.83 -5.71 -4.17
C PRO A 48 14.34 -5.98 -3.97
N GLU A 49 13.68 -6.52 -4.99
CA GLU A 49 12.26 -6.86 -4.95
C GLU A 49 11.93 -7.73 -3.74
N GLY A 50 10.87 -7.37 -3.01
CA GLY A 50 10.41 -8.10 -1.82
C GLY A 50 11.30 -7.93 -0.58
N LYS A 51 12.31 -7.06 -0.61
CA LYS A 51 13.20 -6.80 0.52
C LYS A 51 13.19 -5.33 0.94
N TYR A 52 13.66 -5.07 2.14
CA TYR A 52 13.94 -3.72 2.64
C TYR A 52 15.23 -3.72 3.45
N ARG A 53 15.90 -2.56 3.55
CA ARG A 53 17.12 -2.44 4.35
C ARG A 53 16.75 -2.43 5.82
N ASN A 54 17.32 -3.34 6.60
CA ASN A 54 17.24 -3.35 8.05
C ASN A 54 18.62 -3.63 8.65
N VAL A 55 18.70 -3.76 9.97
CA VAL A 55 19.92 -4.00 10.71
C VAL A 55 19.93 -5.43 11.23
N ILE A 56 20.95 -6.21 10.87
CA ILE A 56 21.22 -7.53 11.44
C ILE A 56 22.61 -7.50 12.07
N ALA A 57 22.69 -7.84 13.36
CA ALA A 57 23.94 -7.84 14.13
C ALA A 57 24.75 -6.52 14.03
N GLY A 58 24.06 -5.38 13.95
CA GLY A 58 24.68 -4.05 13.89
C GLY A 58 25.12 -3.61 12.48
N MET A 59 24.94 -4.46 11.46
CA MET A 59 25.28 -4.16 10.06
C MET A 59 24.02 -4.00 9.21
N PRO A 60 24.08 -3.22 8.12
CA PRO A 60 22.98 -3.15 7.16
C PRO A 60 22.81 -4.51 6.47
N ALA A 61 21.57 -4.91 6.27
CA ALA A 61 21.20 -6.16 5.60
C ALA A 61 19.87 -6.00 4.85
N TRP A 62 19.71 -6.74 3.77
CA TRP A 62 18.45 -6.83 3.05
C TRP A 62 17.59 -7.91 3.72
N VAL A 63 16.51 -7.48 4.36
CA VAL A 63 15.57 -8.37 5.04
C VAL A 63 14.31 -8.52 4.18
N ASP A 64 13.75 -9.73 4.15
CA ASP A 64 12.49 -9.98 3.46
C ASP A 64 11.36 -9.16 4.07
N ILE A 65 10.56 -8.53 3.21
CA ILE A 65 9.31 -7.89 3.63
C ILE A 65 8.40 -9.03 4.14
N PRO A 66 7.98 -9.01 5.41
CA PRO A 66 7.09 -10.04 5.91
C PRO A 66 5.78 -10.01 5.12
N PRO A 67 5.14 -11.17 4.90
CA PRO A 67 3.81 -11.18 4.32
C PRO A 67 2.86 -10.35 5.20
N PRO A 68 1.88 -9.65 4.61
CA PRO A 68 0.89 -8.90 5.37
C PRO A 68 0.15 -9.84 6.33
N THR A 69 -0.16 -9.33 7.50
CA THR A 69 -0.97 -10.01 8.51
C THR A 69 -2.41 -10.18 8.01
N GLN A 70 -3.15 -11.13 8.60
CA GLN A 70 -4.57 -11.31 8.29
C GLN A 70 -5.39 -10.03 8.57
N GLU A 71 -5.02 -9.26 9.59
CA GLU A 71 -5.67 -7.98 9.91
C GLU A 71 -5.43 -6.93 8.83
N GLU A 72 -4.19 -6.78 8.35
CA GLU A 72 -3.85 -5.88 7.24
C GLU A 72 -4.58 -6.27 5.96
N LEU A 73 -4.65 -7.57 5.64
CA LEU A 73 -5.42 -8.07 4.48
C LEU A 73 -6.91 -7.75 4.61
N SER A 74 -7.48 -7.91 5.80
CA SER A 74 -8.89 -7.62 6.07
C SER A 74 -9.18 -6.12 5.98
N ALA A 75 -8.27 -5.27 6.45
CA ALA A 75 -8.39 -3.82 6.32
C ALA A 75 -8.36 -3.37 4.85
N VAL A 76 -7.47 -3.96 4.03
CA VAL A 76 -7.44 -3.72 2.58
C VAL A 76 -8.74 -4.19 1.92
N ALA A 77 -9.27 -5.34 2.33
CA ALA A 77 -10.55 -5.84 1.82
C ALA A 77 -11.73 -4.93 2.20
N GLU A 78 -11.79 -4.41 3.43
CA GLU A 78 -12.81 -3.43 3.84
C GLU A 78 -12.72 -2.14 3.02
N LEU A 79 -11.52 -1.61 2.79
CA LEU A 79 -11.32 -0.45 1.94
C LEU A 79 -11.82 -0.71 0.51
N LYS A 80 -11.51 -1.88 -0.06
CA LYS A 80 -12.02 -2.30 -1.37
C LYS A 80 -13.55 -2.38 -1.37
N LYS A 81 -14.16 -2.99 -0.36
CA LYS A 81 -15.62 -3.09 -0.21
C LYS A 81 -16.27 -1.71 -0.14
N ALA A 82 -15.68 -0.77 0.59
CA ALA A 82 -16.16 0.61 0.66
C ALA A 82 -16.10 1.32 -0.70
N ASN A 83 -14.98 1.20 -1.43
CA ASN A 83 -14.84 1.79 -2.77
C ASN A 83 -15.84 1.21 -3.78
N LEU A 84 -15.98 -0.12 -3.82
CA LEU A 84 -16.96 -0.78 -4.68
C LEU A 84 -18.39 -0.38 -4.34
N ARG A 85 -18.70 -0.19 -3.05
CA ARG A 85 -19.99 0.30 -2.60
C ARG A 85 -20.25 1.72 -3.09
N MET A 86 -19.29 2.63 -2.95
CA MET A 86 -19.43 4.01 -3.43
C MET A 86 -19.73 4.05 -4.93
N ARG A 87 -19.04 3.22 -5.72
CA ARG A 87 -19.33 3.07 -7.16
C ARG A 87 -20.75 2.57 -7.39
N ALA A 88 -21.15 1.49 -6.71
CA ALA A 88 -22.51 0.94 -6.85
C ALA A 88 -23.60 1.95 -6.44
N ASP A 89 -23.38 2.70 -5.35
CA ASP A 89 -24.30 3.74 -4.90
C ASP A 89 -24.43 4.86 -5.95
N SER A 90 -23.32 5.27 -6.57
CA SER A 90 -23.34 6.26 -7.66
C SER A 90 -24.07 5.77 -8.91
N GLU A 91 -23.88 4.52 -9.32
CA GLU A 91 -24.53 3.93 -10.50
C GLU A 91 -26.03 3.70 -10.27
N ILE A 92 -26.41 3.36 -9.04
CA ILE A 92 -27.81 3.20 -8.64
C ILE A 92 -28.53 4.55 -8.60
N ASN A 93 -27.88 5.58 -8.07
CA ASN A 93 -28.54 6.86 -7.79
C ASN A 93 -29.12 7.50 -9.06
N TRP A 94 -28.31 7.74 -10.10
CA TRP A 94 -28.81 8.41 -11.30
C TRP A 94 -29.80 7.56 -12.10
N ARG A 95 -29.64 6.23 -12.12
CA ARG A 95 -30.60 5.33 -12.79
C ARG A 95 -31.93 5.26 -12.04
N GLN A 96 -31.88 5.32 -10.71
CA GLN A 96 -33.10 5.43 -9.92
C GLN A 96 -33.82 6.74 -10.24
N ASP A 97 -33.09 7.86 -10.34
CA ASP A 97 -33.68 9.15 -10.73
C ASP A 97 -34.34 9.08 -12.13
N ALA A 98 -33.70 8.42 -13.10
CA ALA A 98 -34.26 8.21 -14.44
C ALA A 98 -35.56 7.36 -14.42
N VAL A 99 -35.60 6.31 -13.59
CA VAL A 99 -36.78 5.47 -13.39
C VAL A 99 -37.90 6.27 -12.72
N ASP A 100 -37.57 7.02 -11.66
CA ASP A 100 -38.53 7.82 -10.90
C ASP A 100 -39.11 8.97 -11.74
N ALA A 101 -38.32 9.53 -12.65
CA ALA A 101 -38.76 10.52 -13.64
C ALA A 101 -39.53 9.90 -14.83
N GLY A 102 -39.58 8.58 -14.94
CA GLY A 102 -40.28 7.88 -16.03
C GLY A 102 -39.59 8.02 -17.39
N VAL A 103 -38.29 8.33 -17.42
CA VAL A 103 -37.50 8.54 -18.66
C VAL A 103 -36.40 7.49 -18.86
N ALA A 104 -36.28 6.53 -17.94
CA ALA A 104 -35.27 5.47 -18.03
C ALA A 104 -35.47 4.59 -19.28
N THR A 105 -34.36 4.20 -19.91
CA THR A 105 -34.38 3.18 -20.96
C THR A 105 -34.53 1.76 -20.38
N GLU A 106 -34.81 0.78 -21.25
CA GLU A 106 -34.85 -0.63 -20.85
C GLU A 106 -33.48 -1.10 -20.34
N GLU A 107 -32.39 -0.66 -20.97
CA GLU A 107 -31.02 -0.96 -20.56
C GLU A 107 -30.68 -0.34 -19.20
N GLU A 108 -31.09 0.90 -18.96
CA GLU A 108 -30.89 1.57 -17.67
C GLU A 108 -31.68 0.86 -16.55
N THR A 109 -32.89 0.41 -16.84
CA THR A 109 -33.73 -0.34 -15.89
C THR A 109 -33.13 -1.72 -15.57
N ALA A 110 -32.61 -2.42 -16.57
CA ALA A 110 -31.91 -3.68 -16.40
C ALA A 110 -30.63 -3.50 -15.57
N ALA A 111 -29.79 -2.53 -15.93
CA ALA A 111 -28.56 -2.21 -15.21
C ALA A 111 -28.83 -1.79 -13.77
N LEU A 112 -29.88 -1.01 -13.50
CA LEU A 112 -30.28 -0.64 -12.13
C LEU A 112 -30.54 -1.87 -11.26
N SER A 113 -31.21 -2.89 -11.83
CA SER A 113 -31.51 -4.14 -11.13
C SER A 113 -30.24 -4.93 -10.83
N GLU A 114 -29.31 -5.00 -11.78
CA GLU A 114 -28.00 -5.63 -11.60
C GLU A 114 -27.16 -4.94 -10.54
N TRP A 115 -27.07 -3.61 -10.58
CA TRP A 115 -26.33 -2.81 -9.60
C TRP A 115 -26.90 -2.94 -8.18
N LYS A 116 -28.23 -2.97 -8.03
CA LYS A 116 -28.88 -3.23 -6.73
C LYS A 116 -28.55 -4.62 -6.21
N ARG A 117 -28.60 -5.65 -7.06
CA ARG A 117 -28.22 -7.03 -6.69
C ARG A 117 -26.75 -7.10 -6.30
N TYR A 118 -25.87 -6.51 -7.11
CA TYR A 118 -24.44 -6.40 -6.84
C TYR A 118 -24.16 -5.77 -5.48
N ARG A 119 -24.77 -4.63 -5.17
CA ARG A 119 -24.59 -3.94 -3.87
C ARG A 119 -24.97 -4.84 -2.70
N VAL A 120 -26.07 -5.59 -2.80
CA VAL A 120 -26.49 -6.53 -1.76
C VAL A 120 -25.48 -7.67 -1.59
N LEU A 121 -25.00 -8.26 -2.69
CA LEU A 121 -23.97 -9.30 -2.64
C LEU A 121 -22.66 -8.77 -2.05
N LEU A 122 -22.25 -7.57 -2.47
CA LEU A 122 -21.06 -6.88 -1.98
C LEU A 122 -21.14 -6.66 -0.47
N MET A 123 -22.29 -6.22 0.06
CA MET A 123 -22.48 -6.02 1.50
C MET A 123 -22.33 -7.31 2.32
N ARG A 124 -22.58 -8.48 1.71
CA ARG A 124 -22.45 -9.81 2.34
C ARG A 124 -21.04 -10.39 2.24
N VAL A 125 -20.10 -9.73 1.56
CA VAL A 125 -18.70 -10.19 1.50
C VAL A 125 -18.11 -10.18 2.90
N ASP A 126 -17.59 -11.34 3.30
CA ASP A 126 -16.71 -11.52 4.46
C ASP A 126 -15.30 -11.06 4.09
N THR A 127 -14.78 -10.04 4.76
CA THR A 127 -13.50 -9.41 4.43
C THR A 127 -12.29 -10.16 4.98
N GLU A 128 -12.48 -11.14 5.86
CA GLU A 128 -11.41 -12.06 6.25
C GLU A 128 -11.11 -13.07 5.13
N LYS A 129 -12.15 -13.47 4.38
CA LYS A 129 -12.07 -14.46 3.29
C LYS A 129 -12.93 -14.02 2.10
N PRO A 130 -12.56 -12.93 1.42
CA PRO A 130 -13.45 -12.27 0.47
C PRO A 130 -13.66 -13.08 -0.80
N VAL A 131 -14.93 -13.28 -1.14
CA VAL A 131 -15.39 -13.71 -2.47
C VAL A 131 -16.15 -12.55 -3.09
N TRP A 132 -15.48 -11.83 -4.00
CA TRP A 132 -16.02 -10.61 -4.59
C TRP A 132 -17.07 -10.92 -5.66
N PRO A 133 -18.25 -10.27 -5.65
CA PRO A 133 -19.18 -10.36 -6.77
C PRO A 133 -18.59 -9.66 -8.01
N THR A 134 -18.95 -10.14 -9.21
CA THR A 134 -18.60 -9.49 -10.48
C THR A 134 -19.32 -8.15 -10.61
N THR A 135 -18.59 -7.09 -10.98
CA THR A 135 -19.20 -5.77 -11.18
C THR A 135 -20.06 -5.77 -12.45
N PRO A 136 -21.28 -5.20 -12.42
CA PRO A 136 -22.07 -5.03 -13.63
C PRO A 136 -21.31 -4.22 -14.70
N GLY A 137 -21.40 -4.66 -15.96
CA GLY A 137 -20.76 -3.99 -17.11
C GLY A 137 -19.26 -4.27 -17.30
N GLU A 138 -18.61 -5.09 -16.47
CA GLU A 138 -17.21 -5.52 -16.69
C GLU A 138 -17.07 -6.65 -17.74
N GLU A 139 -18.16 -7.23 -18.25
CA GLU A 139 -18.11 -8.30 -19.28
C GLU A 139 -18.02 -7.78 -20.72
N SER A 140 -17.86 -6.48 -20.93
CA SER A 140 -17.69 -5.89 -22.28
C SER A 140 -16.36 -5.13 -22.38
N SER A 141 -15.28 -5.87 -22.67
CA SER A 141 -14.01 -5.36 -23.22
C SER A 141 -13.39 -6.43 -24.12
#